data_AF-A0A088S6Y2-F1
#
_entry.id   AF-A0A088S6Y2-F1
#
_cell.length_a   1.000
_cell.length_b   1.000
_cell.length_c   1.000
_cell.angle_alpha   90.00
_cell.angle_beta   90.00
_cell.angle_gamma   90.00
#
_symmetry.space_group_name_H-M   'P 1'
#
loop_
_entity.id
_entity.type
_entity.pdbx_description
1 polymer ?
#
loop_
_entity_poly.entity_id
_entity_poly.type
_entity_poly.pdbx_seq_one_letter_code
_entity_poly.pdbx_strand_id
1 'polypeptide(L)'
;MRTPKIEALNRLINWLNNKNNSSIVCLGLDTSNLNSNSWFAGFSDADSYFQVSLTHDKELDTIKKIKSYYRLEIQQNYHWETSLYKDIIESIAKFLQTKVLSRKRIINNKEHVSYMVITSSISTNLLVDNYFKQFPMFSAKQLDYLEWSKVLHLRISKQHLLKSGALMCLEAKNNMNTNRTTWNWDHLDKFPTS
;
A
#
# COMPACT_ATOMS: atom_id res chain seq x y z
N MET A 1 -1.78 -15.39 8.76
CA MET A 1 -0.74 -14.66 7.99
C MET A 1 -0.78 -15.16 6.55
N ARG A 2 -0.51 -14.32 5.53
CA ARG A 2 -0.62 -14.70 4.10
C ARG A 2 0.72 -14.72 3.35
N THR A 3 1.84 -14.66 4.06
CA THR A 3 3.20 -14.63 3.48
C THR A 3 4.05 -15.78 4.02
N PRO A 4 5.18 -16.10 3.36
CA PRO A 4 6.15 -17.09 3.84
C PRO A 4 6.67 -16.85 5.25
N LYS A 5 6.52 -15.63 5.80
CA LYS A 5 6.90 -15.31 7.18
C LYS A 5 6.15 -16.16 8.22
N ILE A 6 5.10 -16.88 7.84
CA ILE A 6 4.44 -17.89 8.69
C ILE A 6 5.38 -18.99 9.16
N GLU A 7 6.42 -19.32 8.40
CA GLU A 7 7.44 -20.28 8.80
C GLU A 7 8.23 -19.79 10.02
N ALA A 8 8.55 -18.50 10.10
CA ALA A 8 9.19 -17.91 11.29
C ALA A 8 8.26 -17.91 12.52
N LEU A 9 6.97 -17.61 12.34
CA LEU A 9 5.98 -17.67 13.42
C LEU A 9 5.82 -19.10 13.95
N ASN A 10 5.72 -20.09 13.06
CA ASN A 10 5.59 -21.49 13.43
C ASN A 10 6.83 -21.98 14.19
N ARG A 11 8.05 -21.55 13.80
CA ARG A 11 9.27 -21.82 14.56
C ARG A 11 9.22 -21.24 15.97
N LEU A 12 8.75 -20.01 16.13
CA LEU A 12 8.57 -19.37 17.43
C LEU A 12 7.55 -20.12 18.30
N ILE A 13 6.40 -20.49 17.73
CA ILE A 13 5.35 -21.26 18.42
C ILE A 13 5.91 -22.59 18.91
N ASN A 14 6.62 -23.34 18.05
CA ASN A 14 7.23 -24.61 18.42
C ASN A 14 8.26 -24.45 19.54
N TRP A 15 9.08 -23.39 19.48
CA TRP A 15 10.03 -23.09 20.55
C TRP A 15 9.33 -22.77 21.88
N LEU A 16 8.24 -22.00 21.87
CA LEU A 16 7.44 -21.68 23.06
C LEU A 16 6.80 -22.93 23.67
N ASN A 17 6.22 -23.79 22.82
CA ASN A 17 5.63 -25.05 23.24
C ASN A 17 6.65 -25.95 23.93
N ASN A 18 7.84 -26.07 23.37
CA ASN A 18 8.93 -26.84 23.99
C ASN A 18 9.42 -26.23 25.30
N LYS A 19 9.49 -24.90 25.40
CA LYS A 19 10.01 -24.20 26.59
C LYS A 19 9.03 -24.22 27.76
N ASN A 20 7.74 -24.04 27.49
CA ASN A 20 6.72 -23.83 28.52
C ASN A 20 5.78 -25.04 28.70
N ASN A 21 6.05 -26.15 28.01
CA ASN A 21 5.14 -27.31 27.93
C ASN A 21 3.71 -26.89 27.52
N SER A 22 3.60 -25.90 26.62
CA SER A 22 2.34 -25.40 26.10
C SER A 22 1.93 -26.12 24.81
N SER A 23 0.68 -25.94 24.39
CA SER A 23 0.11 -26.58 23.17
C SER A 23 -0.53 -25.55 22.24
N ILE A 24 0.20 -24.47 21.95
CA ILE A 24 -0.24 -23.47 20.98
C ILE A 24 -0.24 -24.10 19.59
N VAL A 25 -1.39 -24.07 18.92
CA VAL A 25 -1.57 -24.66 17.58
C VAL A 25 -1.00 -23.74 16.51
N CYS A 26 -0.19 -24.28 15.60
CA CYS A 26 0.25 -23.59 14.39
C CYS A 26 -0.92 -23.53 13.39
N LEU A 27 -1.33 -22.32 13.01
CA LEU A 27 -2.37 -22.13 12.00
C LEU A 27 -1.75 -22.07 10.59
N GLY A 28 -2.55 -22.45 9.59
CA GLY A 28 -2.16 -22.37 8.18
C GLY A 28 -2.16 -20.94 7.61
N LEU A 29 -1.84 -20.83 6.32
CA LEU A 29 -1.97 -19.57 5.59
C LEU A 29 -3.44 -19.13 5.52
N ASP A 30 -3.69 -17.83 5.71
CA ASP A 30 -5.02 -17.26 5.51
C ASP A 30 -5.28 -17.04 4.01
N THR A 31 -6.30 -17.71 3.48
CA THR A 31 -6.72 -17.67 2.07
C THR A 31 -8.01 -16.90 1.85
N SER A 32 -8.55 -16.25 2.89
CA SER A 32 -9.78 -15.45 2.76
C SER A 32 -9.59 -14.26 1.81
N ASN A 33 -10.70 -13.71 1.31
CA ASN A 33 -10.65 -12.60 0.35
C ASN A 33 -9.84 -11.41 0.90
N LEU A 34 -9.15 -10.66 0.03
CA LEU A 34 -8.31 -9.53 0.46
C LEU A 34 -9.12 -8.40 1.10
N ASN A 35 -10.40 -8.26 0.76
CA ASN A 35 -11.32 -7.26 1.30
C ASN A 35 -12.13 -7.74 2.51
N SER A 36 -11.86 -8.94 3.06
CA SER A 36 -12.59 -9.43 4.23
C SER A 36 -12.02 -8.90 5.55
N ASN A 37 -10.78 -8.41 5.55
CA ASN A 37 -10.07 -7.96 6.75
C ASN A 37 -8.96 -6.95 6.43
N SER A 38 -8.33 -6.44 7.49
CA SER A 38 -7.26 -5.43 7.43
C SER A 38 -5.86 -5.98 7.11
N TRP A 39 -5.73 -7.25 6.74
CA TRP A 39 -4.41 -7.84 6.47
C TRP A 39 -3.69 -7.10 5.34
N PHE A 40 -4.38 -6.76 4.25
CA PHE A 40 -3.77 -6.03 3.14
C PHE A 40 -3.39 -4.60 3.56
N ALA A 41 -4.14 -3.95 4.45
CA ALA A 41 -3.77 -2.66 5.00
C ALA A 41 -2.43 -2.74 5.75
N GLY A 42 -2.28 -3.71 6.65
CA GLY A 42 -1.02 -3.93 7.37
C GLY A 42 0.16 -4.30 6.46
N PHE A 43 -0.10 -5.07 5.39
CA PHE A 43 0.92 -5.42 4.41
C PHE A 43 1.38 -4.20 3.60
N SER A 44 0.43 -3.38 3.14
CA SER A 44 0.70 -2.12 2.46
C SER A 44 1.39 -1.11 3.37
N ASP A 45 1.07 -1.10 4.65
CA ASP A 45 1.67 -0.18 5.62
C ASP A 45 3.18 -0.39 5.78
N ALA A 46 3.69 -1.57 5.45
CA ALA A 46 5.13 -1.85 5.43
C ALA A 46 5.77 -1.34 4.13
N ASP A 47 5.30 -1.85 2.98
CA ASP A 47 6.08 -1.84 1.73
C ASP A 47 5.41 -1.07 0.56
N SER A 48 4.28 -0.39 0.80
CA SER A 48 3.59 0.38 -0.25
C SER A 48 3.95 1.87 -0.28
N TYR A 49 3.54 2.55 -1.35
CA TYR A 49 3.78 3.95 -1.60
C TYR A 49 2.65 4.59 -2.41
N PHE A 50 2.21 5.79 -2.00
CA PHE A 50 1.22 6.61 -2.70
C PHE A 50 1.92 7.79 -3.38
N GLN A 51 1.63 7.97 -4.68
CA GLN A 51 2.28 8.99 -5.50
C GLN A 51 1.26 9.83 -6.26
N VAL A 52 1.50 11.14 -6.30
CA VAL A 52 0.79 12.10 -7.15
C VAL A 52 1.81 12.90 -7.98
N SER A 53 1.53 13.01 -9.28
CA SER A 53 2.23 13.91 -10.20
C SER A 53 1.21 14.83 -10.88
N LEU A 54 1.52 16.12 -10.84
CA LEU A 54 0.65 17.20 -11.35
C LEU A 54 1.38 17.91 -12.49
N THR A 55 0.68 18.14 -13.59
CA THR A 55 1.13 19.01 -14.69
C THR A 55 0.30 20.28 -14.66
N HIS A 56 0.98 21.41 -14.45
CA HIS A 56 0.34 22.72 -14.34
C HIS A 56 -0.02 23.29 -15.71
N ASP A 57 -1.17 23.94 -15.78
CA ASP A 57 -1.51 24.90 -16.80
C ASP A 57 -1.16 26.30 -16.27
N LYS A 58 -0.08 26.89 -16.76
CA LYS A 58 0.41 28.18 -16.25
C LYS A 58 -0.45 29.36 -16.67
N GLU A 59 -1.14 29.26 -17.80
CA GLU A 59 -1.96 30.36 -18.33
C GLU A 59 -3.27 30.47 -17.54
N LEU A 60 -3.88 29.32 -17.25
CA LEU A 60 -5.14 29.26 -16.52
C LEU A 60 -4.98 29.19 -15.00
N ASP A 61 -3.75 28.96 -14.52
CA ASP A 61 -3.43 28.67 -13.12
C ASP A 61 -4.24 27.47 -12.58
N THR A 62 -4.23 26.38 -13.36
CA THR A 62 -4.96 25.14 -13.06
C THR A 62 -4.06 23.91 -13.20
N ILE A 63 -4.59 22.71 -12.95
CA ILE A 63 -3.88 21.46 -13.22
C ILE A 63 -4.45 20.83 -14.50
N LYS A 64 -3.65 20.80 -15.56
CA LYS A 64 -4.00 20.16 -16.84
C LYS A 64 -4.03 18.64 -16.77
N LYS A 65 -3.17 18.04 -15.95
CA LYS A 65 -3.03 16.58 -15.87
C LYS A 65 -2.66 16.11 -14.47
N ILE A 66 -3.36 15.07 -14.02
CA ILE A 66 -3.07 14.34 -12.79
C ILE A 66 -2.68 12.91 -13.14
N LYS A 67 -1.56 12.44 -12.60
CA LYS A 67 -1.20 11.02 -12.54
C LYS A 67 -1.12 10.62 -11.08
N SER A 68 -1.89 9.61 -10.68
CA SER A 68 -1.92 9.08 -9.32
C SER A 68 -1.57 7.60 -9.37
N TYR A 69 -0.67 7.17 -8.50
CA TYR A 69 -0.24 5.78 -8.41
C TYR A 69 -0.32 5.29 -6.98
N TYR A 70 -0.78 4.06 -6.79
CA TYR A 70 -0.42 3.24 -5.65
C TYR A 70 0.58 2.19 -6.14
N ARG A 71 1.68 2.02 -5.40
CA ARG A 71 2.74 1.06 -5.70
C ARG A 71 2.97 0.21 -4.48
N LEU A 72 3.01 -1.10 -4.67
CA LEU A 72 3.48 -2.07 -3.69
C LEU A 72 4.69 -2.77 -4.30
N GLU A 73 5.82 -2.77 -3.63
CA GLU A 73 7.06 -3.40 -4.11
C GLU A 73 7.64 -4.27 -2.99
N ILE A 74 7.76 -5.57 -3.23
CA ILE A 74 8.35 -6.51 -2.29
C ILE A 74 9.66 -7.04 -2.88
N GLN A 75 10.73 -6.85 -2.13
CA GLN A 75 12.04 -7.37 -2.49
C GLN A 75 12.15 -8.86 -2.10
N GLN A 76 12.64 -9.67 -3.03
CA GLN A 76 13.02 -11.06 -2.78
C GLN A 76 14.34 -11.09 -2.01
N ASN A 77 14.27 -10.88 -0.70
CA ASN A 77 15.42 -11.06 0.19
C ASN A 77 15.32 -12.34 1.02
N TYR A 78 14.19 -13.07 0.95
CA TYR A 78 13.93 -14.24 1.78
C TYR A 78 14.26 -15.54 1.03
N HIS A 79 14.94 -16.44 1.73
CA HIS A 79 15.45 -17.75 1.32
C HIS A 79 14.41 -18.65 0.60
N TRP A 80 14.88 -19.49 -0.33
CA TRP A 80 14.30 -20.66 -1.07
C TRP A 80 12.80 -20.76 -1.46
N GLU A 81 11.84 -20.12 -0.80
CA GLU A 81 10.40 -20.18 -1.13
C GLU A 81 9.91 -18.93 -1.88
N THR A 82 10.51 -18.67 -3.04
CA THR A 82 10.17 -17.52 -3.89
C THR A 82 8.77 -17.59 -4.50
N SER A 83 8.20 -18.79 -4.60
CA SER A 83 6.85 -19.05 -5.15
C SER A 83 5.76 -18.36 -4.33
N LEU A 84 5.79 -18.47 -3.01
CA LEU A 84 4.70 -18.01 -2.16
C LEU A 84 4.57 -16.47 -2.10
N TYR A 85 5.67 -15.72 -2.18
CA TYR A 85 5.60 -14.26 -2.33
C TYR A 85 5.04 -13.86 -3.69
N LYS A 86 5.35 -14.62 -4.73
CA LYS A 86 4.77 -14.41 -6.06
C LYS A 86 3.25 -14.64 -6.02
N ASP A 87 2.79 -15.71 -5.39
CA ASP A 87 1.37 -16.09 -5.31
C ASP A 87 0.51 -15.02 -4.60
N ILE A 88 1.00 -14.48 -3.47
CA ILE A 88 0.28 -13.41 -2.77
C ILE A 88 0.28 -12.10 -3.58
N ILE A 89 1.38 -11.77 -4.26
CA ILE A 89 1.44 -10.59 -5.13
C ILE A 89 0.56 -10.75 -6.37
N GLU A 90 0.46 -11.95 -6.94
CA GLU A 90 -0.50 -12.27 -8.01
C GLU A 90 -1.95 -12.14 -7.54
N SER A 91 -2.25 -12.60 -6.31
CA SER A 91 -3.56 -12.42 -5.69
C SER A 91 -3.92 -10.95 -5.49
N ILE A 92 -2.96 -10.13 -5.04
CA ILE A 92 -3.12 -8.67 -4.93
C ILE A 92 -3.29 -8.01 -6.30
N ALA A 93 -2.51 -8.43 -7.30
CA ALA A 93 -2.63 -7.91 -8.67
C ALA A 93 -4.02 -8.19 -9.25
N LYS A 94 -4.54 -9.42 -9.06
CA LYS A 94 -5.89 -9.81 -9.47
C LYS A 94 -6.95 -8.97 -8.76
N PHE A 95 -6.82 -8.78 -7.45
CA PHE A 95 -7.73 -7.95 -6.65
C PHE A 95 -7.76 -6.48 -7.13
N LEU A 96 -6.59 -5.90 -7.42
CA LEU A 96 -6.45 -4.52 -7.91
C LEU A 96 -6.60 -4.38 -9.43
N GLN A 97 -6.97 -5.46 -10.13
CA GLN A 97 -7.15 -5.50 -11.59
C GLN A 97 -5.95 -4.95 -12.37
N THR A 98 -4.76 -5.36 -11.95
CA THR A 98 -3.48 -4.99 -12.58
C THR A 98 -2.61 -6.22 -12.77
N LYS A 99 -1.39 -6.03 -13.26
CA LYS A 99 -0.43 -7.10 -13.53
C LYS A 99 0.69 -7.08 -12.49
N VAL A 100 1.23 -8.26 -12.21
CA VAL A 100 2.50 -8.37 -11.49
C VAL A 100 3.62 -7.92 -12.41
N LEU A 101 4.49 -7.05 -11.90
CA LEU A 101 5.71 -6.64 -12.55
C LEU A 101 6.88 -7.23 -11.79
N SER A 102 7.97 -7.55 -12.49
CA SER A 102 9.24 -7.94 -11.86
C SER A 102 10.32 -6.92 -12.20
N ARG A 103 11.15 -6.58 -11.22
CA ARG A 103 12.33 -5.74 -11.44
C ARG A 103 13.56 -6.48 -10.94
N LYS A 104 14.62 -6.42 -11.73
CA LYS A 104 15.94 -6.90 -11.37
C LYS A 104 16.91 -5.72 -11.25
N ARG A 105 17.69 -5.69 -10.19
CA ARG A 105 18.74 -4.70 -9.97
C ARG A 105 20.02 -5.41 -9.55
N ILE A 106 21.14 -4.98 -10.09
CA ILE A 106 22.46 -5.40 -9.62
C ILE A 106 23.01 -4.27 -8.76
N ILE A 107 23.26 -4.54 -7.48
CA ILE A 107 23.83 -3.58 -6.53
C ILE A 107 25.02 -4.29 -5.86
N ASN A 108 26.21 -3.71 -5.94
CA ASN A 108 27.43 -4.29 -5.38
C ASN A 108 27.64 -5.77 -5.77
N ASN A 109 27.48 -6.08 -7.06
CA ASN A 109 27.53 -7.43 -7.64
C ASN A 109 26.51 -8.45 -7.08
N LYS A 110 25.48 -8.00 -6.35
CA LYS A 110 24.37 -8.83 -5.88
C LYS A 110 23.12 -8.55 -6.69
N GLU A 111 22.46 -9.62 -7.14
CA GLU A 111 21.15 -9.52 -7.80
C GLU A 111 20.06 -9.32 -6.74
N HIS A 112 19.23 -8.31 -6.96
CA HIS A 112 18.05 -8.02 -6.18
C HIS A 112 16.85 -8.07 -7.11
N VAL A 113 15.95 -9.01 -6.84
CA VAL A 113 14.70 -9.16 -7.57
C VAL A 113 13.56 -8.61 -6.71
N SER A 114 12.63 -7.86 -7.30
CA SER A 114 11.41 -7.44 -6.63
C SER A 114 10.18 -7.76 -7.48
N TYR A 115 9.08 -8.08 -6.79
CA TYR A 115 7.75 -8.13 -7.39
C TYR A 115 6.99 -6.87 -7.05
N MET A 116 6.26 -6.33 -8.02
CA MET A 116 5.53 -5.09 -7.87
C MET A 116 4.11 -5.20 -8.39
N VAL A 117 3.23 -4.44 -7.74
CA VAL A 117 1.87 -4.14 -8.18
C VAL A 117 1.72 -2.63 -8.22
N ILE A 118 1.22 -2.12 -9.35
CA ILE A 118 1.05 -0.68 -9.57
C ILE A 118 -0.36 -0.42 -10.12
N THR A 119 -1.08 0.52 -9.54
CA THR A 119 -2.31 1.10 -10.09
C THR A 119 -2.03 2.47 -10.67
N SER A 120 -2.79 2.89 -11.69
CA SER A 120 -2.53 4.16 -12.39
C SER A 120 -3.74 4.77 -13.09
N SER A 121 -4.71 3.93 -13.46
CA SER A 121 -5.99 4.37 -13.99
C SER A 121 -6.92 4.82 -12.86
N ILE A 122 -7.96 5.60 -13.21
CA ILE A 122 -9.01 5.95 -12.24
C ILE A 122 -9.68 4.68 -11.70
N SER A 123 -9.99 3.70 -12.56
CA SER A 123 -10.64 2.45 -12.15
C SER A 123 -9.83 1.66 -11.14
N THR A 124 -8.53 1.44 -11.41
CA THR A 124 -7.65 0.67 -10.51
C THR A 124 -7.36 1.43 -9.21
N ASN A 125 -7.23 2.76 -9.28
CA ASN A 125 -7.07 3.60 -8.09
C ASN A 125 -8.33 3.63 -7.21
N LEU A 126 -9.53 3.54 -7.78
CA LEU A 126 -10.76 3.44 -7.00
C LEU A 126 -10.85 2.12 -6.23
N LEU A 127 -10.29 1.02 -6.73
CA LEU A 127 -10.20 -0.24 -5.98
C LEU A 127 -9.32 -0.08 -4.73
N VAL A 128 -8.19 0.61 -4.86
CA VAL A 128 -7.30 0.96 -3.76
C VAL A 128 -8.02 1.87 -2.75
N ASP A 129 -8.67 2.93 -3.23
CA ASP A 129 -9.41 3.87 -2.38
C ASP A 129 -10.54 3.20 -1.59
N ASN A 130 -11.33 2.35 -2.26
CA ASN A 130 -12.43 1.62 -1.61
C ASN A 130 -11.92 0.69 -0.49
N TYR A 131 -10.78 0.03 -0.69
CA TYR A 131 -10.19 -0.83 0.33
C TYR A 131 -9.74 -0.03 1.56
N PHE A 132 -8.93 1.02 1.36
CA PHE A 132 -8.37 1.78 2.49
C PHE A 132 -9.39 2.68 3.21
N LYS A 133 -10.54 2.99 2.59
CA LYS A 133 -11.70 3.56 3.29
C LYS A 133 -12.27 2.61 4.33
N GLN A 134 -12.31 1.32 4.02
CA GLN A 134 -12.86 0.29 4.91
C GLN A 134 -11.83 -0.19 5.94
N PHE A 135 -10.56 -0.29 5.52
CA PHE A 135 -9.45 -0.75 6.36
C PHE A 135 -8.34 0.30 6.37
N PRO A 136 -8.41 1.27 7.31
CA PRO A 136 -7.37 2.28 7.46
C PRO A 136 -6.01 1.67 7.76
N MET A 137 -4.96 2.33 7.27
CA MET A 137 -3.60 2.10 7.72
C MET A 137 -3.38 2.75 9.09
N PHE A 138 -2.39 2.25 9.84
CA PHE A 138 -2.06 2.77 11.16
C PHE A 138 -0.81 3.64 11.15
N SER A 139 0.07 3.46 10.16
CA SER A 139 1.26 4.30 10.04
C SER A 139 0.95 5.70 9.50
N ALA A 140 1.99 6.53 9.46
CA ALA A 140 2.05 7.78 8.71
C ALA A 140 1.53 7.68 7.26
N LYS A 141 1.58 6.50 6.62
CA LYS A 141 1.06 6.28 5.26
C LYS A 141 -0.44 6.48 5.16
N GLN A 142 -1.20 6.40 6.27
CA GLN A 142 -2.62 6.73 6.27
C GLN A 142 -2.84 8.18 5.81
N LEU A 143 -2.02 9.11 6.29
CA LEU A 143 -2.10 10.51 5.87
C LEU A 143 -1.73 10.67 4.39
N ASP A 144 -0.75 9.89 3.89
CA ASP A 144 -0.39 9.90 2.46
C ASP A 144 -1.54 9.40 1.58
N TYR A 145 -2.21 8.34 2.03
CA TYR A 145 -3.42 7.83 1.39
C TYR A 145 -4.54 8.86 1.37
N LEU A 146 -4.80 9.55 2.48
CA LEU A 146 -5.88 10.55 2.56
C LEU A 146 -5.66 11.69 1.56
N GLU A 147 -4.45 12.24 1.48
CA GLU A 147 -4.12 13.29 0.51
C GLU A 147 -4.15 12.76 -0.93
N TRP A 148 -3.67 11.53 -1.15
CA TRP A 148 -3.74 10.87 -2.46
C TRP A 148 -5.19 10.65 -2.92
N SER A 149 -6.07 10.22 -2.00
CA SER A 149 -7.50 10.00 -2.25
C SER A 149 -8.19 11.33 -2.56
N LYS A 150 -7.89 12.40 -1.82
CA LYS A 150 -8.38 13.75 -2.11
C LYS A 150 -8.04 14.16 -3.55
N VAL A 151 -6.80 13.99 -3.99
CA VAL A 151 -6.39 14.28 -5.38
C VAL A 151 -7.13 13.39 -6.40
N LEU A 152 -7.33 12.11 -6.09
CA LEU A 152 -8.09 11.19 -6.95
C LEU A 152 -9.54 11.69 -7.16
N HIS A 153 -10.21 12.14 -6.10
CA HIS A 153 -11.59 12.65 -6.19
C HIS A 153 -11.68 14.02 -6.88
N LEU A 154 -10.69 14.90 -6.71
CA LEU A 154 -10.56 16.16 -7.50
C LEU A 154 -10.34 15.87 -9.00
N ARG A 155 -9.66 14.77 -9.33
CA ARG A 155 -9.50 14.30 -10.71
C ARG A 155 -10.83 13.81 -11.28
N ILE A 156 -11.54 12.96 -10.54
CA ILE A 156 -12.82 12.36 -10.97
C ILE A 156 -13.88 13.43 -11.21
N SER A 157 -14.02 14.37 -10.27
CA SER A 157 -14.98 15.49 -10.35
C SER A 157 -14.58 16.60 -11.33
N LYS A 158 -13.39 16.49 -11.96
CA LYS A 158 -12.79 17.52 -12.82
C LYS A 158 -12.55 18.88 -12.15
N GLN A 159 -12.64 18.97 -10.82
CA GLN A 159 -12.41 20.22 -10.08
C GLN A 159 -10.97 20.74 -10.19
N HIS A 160 -10.00 19.87 -10.48
CA HIS A 160 -8.62 20.26 -10.77
C HIS A 160 -8.45 21.22 -11.98
N LEU A 161 -9.49 21.35 -12.82
CA LEU A 161 -9.56 22.32 -13.92
C LEU A 161 -10.05 23.72 -13.46
N LEU A 162 -10.39 23.87 -12.18
CA LEU A 162 -10.72 25.15 -11.54
C LEU A 162 -9.54 25.57 -10.66
N LYS A 163 -9.31 26.88 -10.52
CA LYS A 163 -8.20 27.41 -9.71
C LYS A 163 -8.23 26.90 -8.26
N SER A 164 -9.42 26.89 -7.64
CA SER A 164 -9.58 26.38 -6.27
C SER A 164 -9.24 24.89 -6.14
N GLY A 165 -9.72 24.05 -7.06
CA GLY A 165 -9.39 22.62 -7.05
C GLY A 165 -7.94 22.33 -7.41
N ALA A 166 -7.32 23.16 -8.27
CA ALA A 166 -5.90 23.10 -8.57
C ALA A 166 -5.04 23.44 -7.35
N LEU A 167 -5.40 24.47 -6.59
CA LEU A 167 -4.77 24.83 -5.31
C LEU A 167 -4.86 23.66 -4.32
N MET A 168 -6.06 23.06 -4.17
CA MET A 168 -6.25 21.89 -3.31
C MET A 168 -5.39 20.69 -3.73
N CYS A 169 -5.16 20.48 -5.03
CA CYS A 169 -4.26 19.42 -5.51
C CYS A 169 -2.81 19.70 -5.12
N LEU A 170 -2.37 20.97 -5.21
CA LEU A 170 -1.02 21.37 -4.87
C LEU A 170 -0.76 21.25 -3.37
N GLU A 171 -1.70 21.72 -2.53
CA GLU A 171 -1.67 21.56 -1.08
C GLU A 171 -1.58 20.09 -0.68
N ALA A 172 -2.45 19.25 -1.26
CA ALA A 172 -2.44 17.81 -0.99
C ALA A 172 -1.09 17.19 -1.34
N LYS A 173 -0.52 17.51 -2.50
CA LYS A 173 0.81 17.02 -2.92
C LYS A 173 1.93 17.47 -1.96
N ASN A 174 1.85 18.67 -1.42
CA ASN A 174 2.82 19.19 -0.45
C ASN A 174 2.64 18.54 0.93
N ASN A 175 1.45 18.03 1.24
CA ASN A 175 1.17 17.28 2.47
C ASN A 175 1.38 15.77 2.31
N MET A 176 2.03 15.30 1.25
CA MET A 176 2.33 13.89 1.02
C MET A 176 3.81 13.55 1.25
N ASN A 177 4.06 12.36 1.77
CA ASN A 177 5.36 11.72 1.89
C ASN A 177 6.37 12.64 2.60
N THR A 178 7.57 12.78 2.04
CA THR A 178 8.66 13.61 2.58
C THR A 178 8.41 15.11 2.51
N ASN A 179 7.37 15.55 1.79
CA ASN A 179 7.04 16.98 1.73
C ASN A 179 6.23 17.44 2.95
N ARG A 180 5.60 16.50 3.67
CA ARG A 180 4.75 16.79 4.83
C ARG A 180 5.58 17.37 5.98
N THR A 181 5.10 18.48 6.54
CA THR A 181 5.72 19.14 7.71
C THR A 181 4.89 19.04 8.99
N THR A 182 3.58 18.76 8.87
CA THR A 182 2.65 18.64 10.00
C THR A 182 2.09 17.23 10.09
N TRP A 183 1.94 16.72 11.32
CA TRP A 183 1.47 15.36 11.57
C TRP A 183 0.23 15.38 12.45
N ASN A 184 -0.80 14.66 12.00
CA ASN A 184 -2.00 14.39 12.77
C ASN A 184 -2.12 12.87 12.95
N TRP A 185 -2.46 12.41 14.16
CA TRP A 185 -2.57 11.01 14.51
C TRP A 185 -3.99 10.61 14.94
N ASP A 186 -5.01 11.43 14.68
CA ASP A 186 -6.43 11.17 15.01
C ASP A 186 -6.94 9.81 14.48
N HIS A 187 -6.33 9.25 13.42
CA HIS A 187 -6.70 7.93 12.92
C HIS A 187 -6.38 6.80 13.91
N LEU A 188 -5.50 7.03 14.88
CA LEU A 188 -5.19 6.09 15.95
C LEU A 188 -6.27 6.03 17.04
N ASP A 189 -7.12 7.06 17.18
CA ASP A 189 -8.24 7.03 18.15
C ASP A 189 -9.30 5.98 17.78
N LYS A 190 -9.28 5.52 16.53
CA LYS A 190 -10.16 4.46 16.01
C LYS A 190 -9.58 3.05 16.24
N PHE A 191 -8.47 2.94 16.94
CA PHE A 191 -7.87 1.65 17.26
C PHE A 191 -8.79 0.89 18.23
N PRO A 192 -9.19 -0.35 17.92
CA PRO A 192 -9.92 -1.16 18.89
C PRO A 192 -9.02 -1.39 20.10
N THR A 193 -9.33 -0.75 21.21
CA THR A 193 -8.73 -1.08 22.51
C THR A 193 -9.25 -2.45 22.92
N SER A 194 -8.33 -3.41 22.98
CA SER A 194 -8.56 -4.78 23.48
C SER A 194 -9.10 -4.80 24.90
#